data_AF-A0A2N8S1P7-F1
#
_entry.id   AF-A0A2N8S1P7-F1
#
_cell.length_a   1.000
_cell.length_b   1.000
_cell.length_c   1.000
_cell.angle_alpha   90.00
_cell.angle_beta   90.00
_cell.angle_gamma   90.00
#
_symmetry.space_group_name_H-M   'P 1'
#
loop_
_entity.id
_entity.type
_entity.pdbx_description
1 polymer ?
#
loop_
_entity_poly.entity_id
_entity_poly.type
_entity_poly.pdbx_seq_one_letter_code
_entity_poly.pdbx_strand_id
1 'polypeptide(L)' 'MTATVECPTCGAPVEWGAQSPNRPFCSERCKLIDLGAWAAEAHAIPGNELEDDLFSGDMPPREH' A
#
# COMPACT_ATOMS: atom_id res chain seq x y z
N MET A 1 -27.90 -3.10 2.17
CA MET A 1 -27.23 -2.15 1.28
C MET A 1 -25.79 -2.60 1.16
N THR A 2 -25.32 -2.91 -0.04
CA THR A 2 -23.91 -3.18 -0.32
C THR A 2 -23.19 -1.84 -0.46
N ALA A 3 -22.04 -1.68 0.19
CA ALA A 3 -21.22 -0.49 0.02
C ALA A 3 -20.54 -0.55 -1.36
N THR A 4 -20.33 0.59 -2.01
CA THR A 4 -19.56 0.67 -3.27
C THR A 4 -18.33 1.54 -3.02
N VAL A 5 -17.17 1.09 -3.48
CA VAL A 5 -15.88 1.79 -3.34
C VAL A 5 -15.26 2.00 -4.71
N GLU A 6 -14.36 2.97 -4.83
CA GLU A 6 -13.60 3.19 -6.07
C GLU A 6 -12.34 2.31 -6.09
N CYS A 7 -12.05 1.71 -7.24
CA CYS A 7 -10.81 0.97 -7.45
C CYS A 7 -9.64 1.95 -7.40
N PRO A 8 -8.65 1.76 -6.50
CA PRO A 8 -7.56 2.72 -6.33
C PRO A 8 -6.64 2.82 -7.57
N THR A 9 -6.62 1.80 -8.42
CA THR A 9 -5.77 1.77 -9.61
C THR A 9 -6.37 2.46 -10.83
N CYS A 10 -7.70 2.43 -10.99
CA CYS A 10 -8.36 2.88 -12.23
C CYS A 10 -9.66 3.67 -12.02
N GLY A 11 -10.12 3.84 -10.77
CA GLY A 11 -11.33 4.58 -10.42
C GLY A 11 -12.65 3.85 -10.69
N ALA A 12 -12.64 2.64 -11.25
CA ALA A 12 -13.86 1.91 -11.52
C ALA A 12 -14.64 1.58 -10.22
N PRO A 13 -15.99 1.66 -10.20
CA PRO A 13 -16.78 1.32 -9.03
C PRO A 13 -16.74 -0.19 -8.75
N VAL A 14 -16.57 -0.55 -7.48
CA VAL A 14 -16.49 -1.94 -6.99
C VAL A 14 -17.49 -2.12 -5.86
N GLU A 15 -18.42 -3.07 -6.04
CA GLU A 15 -19.35 -3.43 -4.97
C GLU A 15 -18.63 -4.24 -3.87
N TRP A 16 -18.92 -3.90 -2.62
CA TRP A 16 -18.36 -4.56 -1.46
C TRP A 16 -19.16 -5.83 -1.13
N GLY A 17 -18.76 -6.94 -1.75
CA GLY A 17 -19.38 -8.25 -1.52
C GLY A 17 -18.64 -9.38 -2.23
N ALA A 18 -19.05 -10.63 -1.96
CA ALA A 18 -18.40 -11.86 -2.44
C ALA A 18 -18.26 -11.92 -3.97
N GLN A 19 -19.15 -11.25 -4.72
CA GLN A 19 -19.12 -11.12 -6.17
C GLN A 19 -17.89 -10.36 -6.69
N SER A 20 -17.24 -9.55 -5.85
CA SER A 20 -16.01 -8.84 -6.16
C SER A 20 -14.86 -9.47 -5.35
N PRO A 21 -14.24 -10.55 -5.84
CA PRO A 21 -13.21 -11.30 -5.10
C PRO A 21 -11.91 -10.51 -4.93
N ASN A 22 -11.65 -9.56 -5.84
CA ASN A 22 -10.45 -8.72 -5.83
C ASN A 22 -10.64 -7.38 -5.12
N ARG A 23 -11.78 -7.17 -4.44
CA ARG A 23 -12.07 -5.92 -3.71
C ARG A 23 -10.90 -5.52 -2.78
N PRO A 24 -10.48 -4.23 -2.74
CA PRO A 24 -11.13 -3.05 -3.33
C PRO A 24 -10.87 -2.85 -4.84
N PHE A 25 -10.11 -3.73 -5.49
CA PHE A 25 -9.79 -3.62 -6.91
C PHE A 25 -10.89 -4.21 -7.80
N CYS A 26 -11.11 -3.62 -8.97
CA CYS A 26 -12.11 -4.11 -9.92
C CYS A 26 -11.70 -5.42 -10.62
N SER A 27 -10.40 -5.77 -10.58
CA SER A 27 -9.83 -6.96 -11.22
C SER A 27 -8.48 -7.33 -10.61
N GLU A 28 -8.04 -8.57 -10.85
CA GLU A 28 -6.71 -9.04 -10.47
C GLU A 28 -5.58 -8.21 -11.11
N ARG A 29 -5.78 -7.78 -12.37
CA ARG A 29 -4.83 -6.88 -13.05
C ARG A 29 -4.59 -5.60 -12.27
N CYS A 30 -5.65 -4.95 -11.78
CA CYS A 30 -5.52 -3.70 -11.02
C CYS A 30 -4.77 -3.93 -9.70
N LYS A 31 -5.08 -5.04 -9.01
CA LYS A 31 -4.36 -5.46 -7.80
C LYS A 31 -2.86 -5.64 -8.05
N LEU A 32 -2.48 -6.27 -9.17
CA LEU A 32 -1.07 -6.50 -9.50
C LEU A 32 -0.35 -5.21 -9.91
N ILE A 33 -1.02 -4.29 -10.59
CA ILE A 33 -0.45 -2.98 -10.93
C ILE A 33 -0.16 -2.18 -9.66
N ASP A 34 -1.10 -2.15 -8.71
CA ASP A 34 -0.92 -1.47 -7.43
C ASP A 34 0.27 -2.05 -6.66
N LEU A 35 0.35 -3.38 -6.56
CA LEU A 35 1.50 -4.06 -5.95
C LEU A 35 2.82 -3.72 -6.65
N GLY A 36 2.81 -3.64 -7.98
CA GLY A 36 3.98 -3.23 -8.77
C GLY A 36 4.41 -1.79 -8.49
N ALA A 37 3.46 -0.87 -8.29
CA ALA A 37 3.75 0.53 -7.95
C ALA A 37 4.42 0.66 -6.58
N TRP A 38 4.01 -0.13 -5.59
CA TRP A 38 4.69 -0.22 -4.30
C TRP A 38 6.10 -0.80 -4.42
N ALA A 39 6.26 -1.89 -5.16
CA ALA A 39 7.56 -2.51 -5.37
C ALA A 39 8.55 -1.60 -6.14
N ALA A 40 8.04 -0.70 -6.98
CA ALA A 40 8.81 0.28 -7.72
C ALA A 40 8.96 1.63 -6.98
N GLU A 41 8.59 1.70 -5.69
CA GLU A 41 8.66 2.91 -4.85
C GLU A 41 7.87 4.12 -5.40
N ALA A 42 6.95 3.89 -6.35
CA ALA A 42 6.05 4.92 -6.85
C ALA A 42 4.97 5.28 -5.81
N HIS A 43 4.71 4.37 -4.87
CA HIS A 43 3.99 4.62 -3.64
C HIS A 43 4.96 4.55 -2.46
N ALA A 44 5.04 5.65 -1.70
CA ALA A 44 5.85 5.75 -0.52
C ALA A 44 5.06 6.48 0.57
N ILE A 45 5.23 6.02 1.81
CA ILE A 45 4.76 6.75 2.98
C ILE A 45 5.96 7.57 3.46
N PRO A 46 5.84 8.91 3.56
CA PRO A 46 6.93 9.72 4.06
C PRO A 46 7.28 9.31 5.50
N GLY A 47 8.55 9.00 5.74
CA GLY A 47 9.09 8.77 7.07
C GLY A 47 9.25 10.06 7.85
N ASN A 48 9.55 9.95 9.14
CA ASN A 48 10.11 11.06 9.89
C ASN A 48 11.61 10.85 10.07
N GLU A 49 12.37 11.95 10.01
CA GLU A 49 13.84 11.89 10.00
C GLU A 49 14.41 11.28 11.30
N LEU A 50 13.73 11.45 12.43
CA LEU A 50 14.15 10.94 13.73
C LEU A 50 14.04 9.40 13.85
N GLU A 51 13.03 8.78 13.26
CA GLU A 51 12.87 7.33 13.25
C GLU A 51 13.82 6.69 12.24
N ASP A 52 14.01 7.31 11.08
CA ASP A 52 14.97 6.82 10.08
C ASP A 52 16.38 6.69 10.67
N ASP A 53 16.86 7.68 11.42
CA ASP A 53 18.18 7.61 12.09
C ASP A 53 18.26 6.48 13.13
N LEU A 54 17.19 6.23 13.89
CA LEU A 54 17.14 5.19 14.93
C LEU A 54 17.09 3.77 14.36
N PHE A 55 16.43 3.58 13.21
CA PHE A 55 16.26 2.29 12.56
C PHE A 55 17.29 1.99 11.48
N SER A 56 18.12 2.98 11.08
CA SER A 56 19.21 2.82 10.10
C SER A 56 20.38 1.96 10.58
N GLY A 57 20.38 1.52 11.84
CA GLY A 57 21.37 0.58 12.36
C GLY A 57 22.74 1.19 12.71
N ASP A 58 22.94 2.49 12.46
CA ASP A 58 24.06 3.28 12.98
C ASP A 58 23.84 3.62 14.46
N MET A 59 23.68 2.60 15.30
CA MET A 59 23.74 2.76 16.74
C MET A 59 25.21 2.84 17.16
N PRO A 60 25.65 3.91 17.83
CA PRO A 60 27.01 3.96 18.37
C PRO A 60 27.22 2.76 19.31
N PRO A 61 28.43 2.16 19.35
CA PRO A 61 28.71 1.06 20.26
C PRO A 61 28.33 1.45 21.68
N ARG A 62 27.59 0.58 22.39
CA ARG A 62 27.34 0.79 23.81
C ARG A 62 28.65 0.63 24.57
N GLU A 63 29.17 1.73 25.08
CA GLU A 63 30.35 1.75 25.94
C GLU A 63 29.95 1.12 27.28
N HIS A 64 30.56 -0.01 27.62
CA HIS A 64 30.47 -0.64 28.93
C HIS A 64 31.55 -0.07 29.86
#